data_AF-A0A1T5GJM1-F1
#
_entry.id   AF-A0A1T5GJM1-F1
#
_cell.length_a   1.000
_cell.length_b   1.000
_cell.length_c   1.000
_cell.angle_alpha   90.00
_cell.angle_beta   90.00
_cell.angle_gamma   90.00
#
_symmetry.space_group_name_H-M   'P 1'
#
loop_
_entity.id
_entity.type
_entity.pdbx_description
1 polymer ?
#
loop_
_entity_poly.entity_id
_entity_poly.type
_entity_poly.pdbx_seq_one_letter_code
_entity_poly.pdbx_strand_id
1 'polypeptide(L)'
;MIALKEMGVPENQIFIDKVSGKNFERPQYKRLLRKLDSNSVLYIKSIDRLGRNYADLSEQWRIITKEKGADVVVIDMPILDTRREKSLLGTFISDRILALLSYIAENEYRTIHQRQAEGIAAAKARGVHFGRMPLPLPPNFNEVFVY
;
A
#
# COMPACT_ATOMS: atom_id res chain seq x y z
N MET A 1 16.32 -2.42 -3.20
CA MET A 1 17.42 -3.40 -3.19
C MET A 1 18.65 -2.86 -2.46
N ILE A 2 19.16 -1.67 -2.82
CA ILE A 2 20.34 -1.07 -2.16
C ILE A 2 20.22 -1.08 -0.62
N ALA A 3 19.15 -0.48 -0.08
CA ALA A 3 18.94 -0.44 1.37
C ALA A 3 18.91 -1.83 2.06
N LEU A 4 18.38 -2.87 1.41
CA LEU A 4 18.37 -4.22 1.97
C LEU A 4 19.77 -4.84 1.99
N LYS A 5 20.56 -4.58 0.95
CA LYS A 5 21.96 -5.03 0.88
C LYS A 5 22.82 -4.34 1.93
N GLU A 6 22.61 -3.05 2.15
CA GLU A 6 23.29 -2.28 3.21
C GLU A 6 22.98 -2.81 4.61
N MET A 7 21.76 -3.34 4.83
CA MET A 7 21.38 -4.02 6.06
C MET A 7 21.91 -5.46 6.17
N GLY A 8 22.68 -5.94 5.19
CA GLY A 8 23.29 -7.27 5.20
C GLY A 8 22.35 -8.41 4.78
N VAL A 9 21.21 -8.11 4.14
CA VAL A 9 20.29 -9.15 3.66
C VAL A 9 20.91 -9.87 2.44
N PRO A 10 21.11 -11.20 2.49
CA PRO A 10 21.65 -11.97 1.36
C PRO A 10 20.77 -11.85 0.12
N GLU A 11 21.36 -11.78 -1.09
CA GLU A 11 20.58 -11.61 -2.33
C GLU A 11 19.54 -12.72 -2.56
N ASN A 12 19.86 -13.96 -2.20
CA ASN A 12 18.94 -15.10 -2.30
C ASN A 12 17.80 -15.08 -1.26
N GLN A 13 17.82 -14.13 -0.33
CA GLN A 13 16.78 -13.86 0.65
C GLN A 13 16.05 -12.52 0.39
N ILE A 14 16.30 -11.88 -0.75
CA ILE A 14 15.55 -10.70 -1.18
C ILE A 14 14.37 -11.14 -2.06
N PHE A 15 13.16 -10.77 -1.63
CA PHE A 15 11.91 -11.09 -2.33
C PHE A 15 11.32 -9.82 -2.94
N ILE A 16 11.02 -9.85 -4.24
CA ILE A 16 10.58 -8.69 -5.00
C ILE A 16 9.32 -9.03 -5.78
N ASP A 17 8.23 -8.33 -5.49
CA ASP A 17 7.02 -8.36 -6.30
C ASP A 17 6.92 -7.07 -7.12
N LYS A 18 6.57 -7.19 -8.41
CA LYS A 18 6.18 -6.06 -9.25
C LYS A 18 4.66 -6.08 -9.39
N VAL A 19 3.99 -5.21 -8.66
CA VAL A 19 2.53 -5.19 -8.59
C VAL A 19 2.02 -3.92 -9.25
N SER A 20 1.12 -4.05 -10.23
CA SER A 20 0.38 -2.90 -10.78
C SER A 20 -0.99 -2.80 -10.09
N GLY A 21 -1.57 -1.59 -10.05
CA GLY A 21 -2.81 -1.31 -9.29
C GLY A 21 -4.01 -2.23 -9.61
N LYS A 22 -4.02 -2.91 -10.76
CA LYS A 22 -5.13 -3.78 -11.17
C LYS A 22 -5.15 -5.15 -10.47
N ASN A 23 -4.00 -5.79 -10.20
CA ASN A 23 -3.93 -7.14 -9.60
C ASN A 23 -2.96 -7.16 -8.41
N PHE A 24 -3.36 -7.62 -7.21
CA PHE A 24 -2.47 -7.70 -6.02
C PHE A 24 -1.76 -9.03 -5.86
N GLU A 25 -1.44 -9.69 -6.94
CA GLU A 25 -0.74 -10.95 -6.77
C GLU A 25 0.70 -10.67 -6.32
N ARG A 26 1.00 -11.05 -5.07
CA ARG A 26 2.32 -10.97 -4.44
C ARG A 26 2.90 -12.37 -4.22
N PRO A 27 3.24 -13.11 -5.28
CA PRO A 27 3.73 -14.49 -5.14
C PRO A 27 5.04 -14.56 -4.37
N GLN A 28 5.95 -13.58 -4.50
CA GLN A 28 7.21 -13.60 -3.75
C GLN A 28 6.98 -13.32 -2.26
N TYR A 29 6.08 -12.39 -1.93
CA TYR A 29 5.66 -12.17 -0.55
C TYR A 29 5.02 -13.42 0.08
N LYS A 30 4.13 -14.11 -0.64
CA LYS A 30 3.55 -15.39 -0.17
C LYS A 30 4.64 -16.45 0.09
N ARG A 31 5.67 -16.51 -0.75
CA ARG A 31 6.84 -17.40 -0.54
C ARG A 31 7.68 -16.98 0.66
N LEU A 32 7.89 -15.68 0.85
CA LEU A 32 8.59 -15.12 2.01
C LEU A 32 7.88 -15.49 3.31
N LEU A 33 6.55 -15.28 3.39
CA LEU A 33 5.77 -15.61 4.59
C LEU A 33 5.84 -17.09 5.00
N ARG A 34 6.02 -18.00 4.04
CA ARG A 34 6.19 -19.43 4.32
C ARG A 34 7.56 -19.76 4.91
N LYS A 35 8.57 -18.92 4.66
CA LYS A 35 9.93 -19.10 5.17
C LYS A 35 10.18 -18.42 6.52
N LEU A 36 9.32 -17.46 6.91
CA LEU A 36 9.45 -16.78 8.19
C LEU A 36 9.12 -17.73 9.36
N ASP A 37 9.92 -17.61 10.40
CA ASP A 37 9.77 -18.26 11.69
C ASP A 37 10.14 -17.29 12.84
N SER A 38 10.12 -17.79 14.08
CA SER A 38 10.36 -16.98 15.28
C SER A 38 11.81 -16.48 15.43
N ASN A 39 12.74 -16.98 14.62
CA ASN A 39 14.13 -16.53 14.61
C ASN A 39 14.43 -15.60 13.42
N SER A 40 13.44 -15.37 12.57
CA SER A 40 13.57 -14.55 11.37
C SER A 40 13.45 -13.06 11.69
N VAL A 41 14.20 -12.24 10.95
CA VAL A 41 14.05 -10.79 10.92
C VAL A 41 13.68 -10.36 9.50
N LEU A 42 12.48 -9.82 9.33
CA LEU A 42 12.02 -9.25 8.08
C LEU A 42 12.42 -7.77 7.98
N TYR A 43 13.30 -7.47 7.03
CA TYR A 43 13.61 -6.09 6.65
C TYR A 43 12.69 -5.63 5.52
N ILE A 44 12.02 -4.51 5.73
CA ILE A 44 11.29 -3.79 4.67
C ILE A 44 11.83 -2.37 4.57
N LYS A 45 11.87 -1.83 3.35
CA LYS A 45 12.32 -0.45 3.14
C LYS A 45 11.38 0.54 3.85
N SER A 46 10.09 0.43 3.55
CA SER A 46 9.05 1.36 3.99
C SER A 46 7.75 0.62 4.29
N ILE A 47 6.90 1.19 5.13
CA ILE A 47 5.68 0.55 5.62
C ILE A 47 4.65 0.27 4.50
N ASP A 48 4.60 1.13 3.48
CA ASP A 48 3.73 1.00 2.31
C ASP A 48 4.06 -0.23 1.44
N ARG A 49 5.19 -0.91 1.70
CA ARG A 49 5.55 -2.18 1.04
C ARG A 49 4.85 -3.38 1.67
N LEU A 50 4.17 -3.22 2.79
CA LEU A 50 3.59 -4.34 3.52
C LEU A 50 2.15 -4.65 3.10
N GLY A 51 1.32 -3.65 2.81
CA GLY A 51 -0.08 -3.85 2.40
C GLY A 51 -0.60 -2.77 1.44
N ARG A 52 -1.79 -2.99 0.85
CA ARG A 52 -2.46 -2.03 -0.07
C ARG A 52 -3.09 -0.84 0.62
N ASN A 53 -3.57 -1.10 1.82
CA ASN A 53 -4.28 -0.19 2.67
C ASN A 53 -3.93 -0.54 4.11
N TYR A 54 -4.44 0.26 5.03
CA TYR A 54 -4.07 0.15 6.43
C TYR A 54 -4.61 -1.10 7.13
N ALA A 55 -5.79 -1.58 6.73
CA ALA A 55 -6.33 -2.83 7.24
C ALA A 55 -5.44 -4.02 6.84
N ASP A 56 -5.06 -4.10 5.56
CA ASP A 56 -4.14 -5.11 5.04
C ASP A 56 -2.77 -5.01 5.71
N LEU A 57 -2.23 -3.79 5.85
CA LEU A 57 -0.95 -3.55 6.52
C LEU A 57 -0.96 -4.05 7.97
N SER A 58 -2.00 -3.71 8.72
CA SER A 58 -2.15 -4.11 10.13
C SER A 58 -2.26 -5.63 10.27
N GLU A 59 -3.01 -6.26 9.36
CA GLU A 59 -3.15 -7.71 9.34
C GLU A 59 -1.84 -8.41 8.94
N GLN A 60 -1.15 -7.94 7.91
CA GLN A 60 0.16 -8.48 7.53
C GLN A 60 1.18 -8.34 8.68
N TRP A 61 1.20 -7.19 9.36
CA TRP A 61 2.06 -6.99 10.53
C TRP A 61 1.74 -7.98 11.64
N ARG A 62 0.46 -8.19 11.95
CA ARG A 62 0.00 -9.17 12.94
C ARG A 62 0.40 -10.60 12.55
N ILE A 63 0.21 -10.99 11.29
CA ILE A 63 0.63 -12.31 10.79
C ILE A 63 2.13 -12.51 11.02
N ILE A 64 2.95 -11.53 10.65
CA ILE A 64 4.41 -11.65 10.77
C ILE A 64 4.85 -11.70 12.25
N THR A 65 4.37 -10.77 13.06
CA THR A 65 4.87 -10.61 14.45
C THR A 65 4.21 -11.54 15.45
N LYS A 66 2.91 -11.86 15.28
CA LYS A 66 2.15 -12.69 16.24
C LYS A 66 2.01 -14.13 15.80
N GLU A 67 1.74 -14.39 14.51
CA GLU A 67 1.56 -15.78 14.04
C GLU A 67 2.87 -16.45 13.66
N LYS A 68 3.76 -15.75 12.94
CA LYS A 68 5.09 -16.26 12.60
C LYS A 68 6.11 -16.07 13.73
N GLY A 69 5.87 -15.09 14.61
CA GLY A 69 6.80 -14.73 15.67
C GLY A 69 8.07 -14.04 15.16
N ALA A 70 8.10 -13.62 13.89
CA ALA A 70 9.26 -13.00 13.27
C ALA A 70 9.35 -11.52 13.66
N ASP A 71 10.58 -11.02 13.78
CA ASP A 71 10.83 -9.62 14.00
C ASP A 71 10.71 -8.82 12.69
N VAL A 72 10.30 -7.56 12.77
CA VAL A 72 10.18 -6.64 11.63
C VAL A 72 11.02 -5.40 11.85
N VAL A 73 11.73 -4.99 10.81
CA VAL A 73 12.50 -3.74 10.77
C VAL A 73 12.07 -2.93 9.56
N VAL A 74 11.55 -1.73 9.82
CA VAL A 74 11.25 -0.74 8.79
C VAL A 74 12.43 0.21 8.67
N ILE A 75 13.19 0.12 7.57
CA ILE A 75 14.44 0.87 7.39
C ILE A 75 14.19 2.38 7.43
N ASP A 76 13.18 2.85 6.71
CA ASP A 76 12.83 4.28 6.62
C ASP A 76 12.14 4.79 7.91
N MET A 77 11.78 3.90 8.85
CA MET A 77 11.09 4.26 10.10
C MET A 77 11.62 3.43 11.29
N PRO A 78 12.81 3.75 11.84
CA PRO A 78 13.49 2.93 12.85
C PRO A 78 12.74 2.73 14.17
N ILE A 79 11.71 3.54 14.44
CA ILE A 79 10.81 3.35 15.58
C ILE A 79 9.96 2.08 15.45
N LEU A 80 9.81 1.56 14.23
CA LEU A 80 9.19 0.27 13.91
C LEU A 80 10.26 -0.81 13.72
N ASP A 81 11.02 -1.06 14.79
CA ASP A 81 12.00 -2.14 14.91
C ASP A 81 11.64 -3.00 16.13
N THR A 82 10.98 -4.14 15.88
CA THR A 82 10.46 -4.99 16.95
C THR A 82 11.54 -5.71 17.75
N ARG A 83 12.80 -5.67 17.29
CA ARG A 83 13.93 -6.31 17.98
C ARG A 83 14.38 -5.50 19.19
N ARG A 84 14.25 -4.17 19.13
CA ARG A 84 14.85 -3.25 20.11
C ARG A 84 14.21 -3.35 21.49
N GLU A 85 12.92 -3.68 21.53
CA GLU A 85 12.20 -3.94 22.78
C GLU A 85 11.23 -5.11 22.59
N LYS A 86 11.69 -6.33 22.91
CA LYS A 86 10.79 -7.49 23.13
C LYS A 86 9.91 -7.33 24.37
N SER A 87 9.84 -6.13 24.94
CA SER A 87 9.00 -5.78 26.08
C SER A 87 7.56 -5.54 25.61
N LEU A 88 6.62 -5.62 26.54
CA LEU A 88 5.23 -5.21 26.32
C LEU A 88 5.14 -3.75 25.81
N LEU A 89 6.11 -2.91 26.18
CA LEU A 89 6.16 -1.49 25.79
C LEU A 89 6.50 -1.32 24.31
N GLY A 90 7.51 -2.01 23.78
CA GLY A 90 7.89 -1.94 22.37
C GLY A 90 6.79 -2.43 21.43
N THR A 91 6.09 -3.49 21.84
CA THR A 91 4.88 -3.97 21.13
C THR A 91 3.78 -2.91 21.15
N PHE A 92 3.48 -2.34 22.32
CA PHE A 92 2.45 -1.31 22.47
C PHE A 92 2.77 -0.06 21.62
N ILE A 93 4.01 0.42 21.63
CA ILE A 93 4.44 1.56 20.82
C ILE A 93 4.23 1.27 19.33
N SER A 94 4.67 0.10 18.86
CA SER A 94 4.51 -0.31 17.46
C SER A 94 3.02 -0.35 17.06
N ASP A 95 2.18 -0.99 17.87
CA ASP A 95 0.74 -1.09 17.60
C ASP A 95 0.06 0.29 17.55
N ARG A 96 0.45 1.21 18.44
CA ARG A 96 -0.11 2.58 18.47
C ARG A 96 0.36 3.43 17.29
N ILE A 97 1.62 3.29 16.87
CA ILE A 97 2.14 3.98 15.69
C ILE A 97 1.41 3.48 14.44
N LEU A 98 1.22 2.17 14.30
CA LEU A 98 0.47 1.59 13.18
C LEU A 98 -0.97 2.13 13.14
N ALA A 99 -1.64 2.18 14.29
CA ALA A 99 -2.99 2.73 14.38
C ALA A 99 -3.05 4.23 14.02
N LEU A 100 -2.09 5.03 14.49
CA LEU A 100 -2.00 6.45 14.16
C LEU A 100 -1.74 6.69 12.66
N LEU A 101 -0.78 5.97 12.08
CA LEU A 101 -0.50 6.03 10.64
C LEU A 101 -1.72 5.64 9.82
N SER A 102 -2.48 4.66 10.30
CA SER A 102 -3.74 4.25 9.68
C SER A 102 -4.78 5.36 9.67
N TYR A 103 -4.96 6.02 10.81
CA TYR A 103 -5.87 7.15 10.92
C TYR A 103 -5.47 8.33 10.01
N ILE A 104 -4.19 8.73 10.05
CA ILE A 104 -3.69 9.88 9.29
C ILE A 104 -4.00 9.72 7.80
N ALA A 105 -3.74 8.55 7.26
CA ALA A 105 -3.86 8.36 5.83
C ALA A 105 -5.27 8.02 5.36
N GLU A 106 -6.12 7.43 6.20
CA GLU A 106 -7.56 7.41 5.92
C GLU A 106 -8.12 8.84 5.85
N ASN A 107 -7.68 9.72 6.75
CA ASN A 107 -8.08 11.12 6.76
C ASN A 107 -7.55 11.87 5.53
N GLU A 108 -6.30 11.64 5.13
CA GLU A 108 -5.71 12.21 3.92
C GLU A 108 -6.47 11.74 2.66
N TYR A 109 -6.78 10.45 2.56
CA TYR A 109 -7.60 9.90 1.48
C TYR A 109 -8.95 10.61 1.38
N ARG A 110 -9.67 10.75 2.50
CA ARG A 110 -10.97 11.45 2.55
C ARG A 110 -10.82 12.90 2.11
N THR A 111 -9.79 13.59 2.60
CA THR A 111 -9.51 14.99 2.26
C THR A 111 -9.24 15.17 0.77
N ILE A 112 -8.44 14.30 0.15
CA ILE A 112 -8.14 14.34 -1.29
C ILE A 112 -9.41 14.14 -2.11
N HIS A 113 -10.24 13.15 -1.77
CA HIS A 113 -11.49 12.87 -2.48
C HIS A 113 -12.50 14.00 -2.34
N GLN A 114 -12.62 14.58 -1.15
CA GLN A 114 -13.47 15.73 -0.92
C GLN A 114 -13.04 16.92 -1.80
N ARG A 115 -11.76 17.29 -1.76
CA ARG A 115 -11.22 18.38 -2.59
C ARG A 115 -11.39 18.12 -4.09
N GLN A 116 -11.22 16.87 -4.52
CA GLN A 116 -11.46 16.48 -5.90
C GLN A 116 -12.93 16.68 -6.30
N ALA A 117 -13.86 16.25 -5.46
CA ALA A 117 -15.29 16.40 -5.70
C ALA A 117 -15.70 17.89 -5.75
N GLU A 118 -15.19 18.70 -4.82
CA GLU A 118 -15.38 20.16 -4.80
C GLU A 118 -14.84 20.81 -6.10
N GLY A 119 -13.64 20.41 -6.54
CA GLY A 119 -13.05 20.89 -7.79
C GLY A 119 -13.86 20.52 -9.04
N ILE A 120 -14.37 19.27 -9.10
CA ILE A 120 -15.25 18.82 -10.19
C ILE A 120 -16.56 19.61 -10.20
N ALA A 121 -17.17 19.83 -9.02
CA ALA A 121 -18.40 20.61 -8.90
C ALA A 121 -18.20 22.05 -9.38
N ALA A 122 -17.12 22.71 -8.95
CA ALA A 122 -16.78 24.06 -9.38
C ALA A 122 -16.51 24.15 -10.89
N ALA A 123 -15.82 23.16 -11.47
CA ALA A 123 -15.56 23.11 -12.90
C ALA A 123 -16.85 22.88 -13.72
N LYS A 124 -17.75 22.00 -13.27
CA LYS A 124 -19.07 21.81 -13.89
C LYS A 124 -19.90 23.09 -13.85
N ALA A 125 -19.89 23.82 -12.73
CA ALA A 125 -20.58 25.10 -12.60
C ALA A 125 -20.03 26.17 -13.56
N ARG A 126 -18.74 26.09 -13.92
CA ARG A 126 -18.11 26.93 -14.96
C ARG A 126 -18.33 26.42 -16.40
N GLY A 127 -19.09 25.35 -16.60
CA GLY A 127 -19.37 24.78 -17.92
C GLY A 127 -18.26 23.88 -18.50
N VAL A 128 -17.30 23.44 -17.68
CA VAL A 128 -16.25 22.50 -18.15
C VAL A 128 -16.89 21.15 -18.46
N HIS A 129 -16.79 20.72 -19.73
CA HIS A 129 -17.16 19.37 -20.14
C HIS A 129 -16.06 18.36 -19.78
N PHE A 130 -16.42 17.36 -18.99
CA PHE A 130 -15.54 16.25 -18.62
C PHE A 130 -15.81 15.01 -19.49
N GLY A 131 -14.79 14.20 -19.71
CA GLY A 131 -14.88 12.95 -20.48
C GLY A 131 -14.39 13.08 -21.91
N ARG A 132 -14.46 11.98 -22.67
CA ARG A 132 -14.08 11.95 -24.09
C ARG A 132 -15.10 12.74 -24.89
N MET A 133 -14.65 13.69 -25.71
CA MET A 133 -15.54 14.37 -26.65
C MET A 133 -16.21 13.35 -27.58
N PRO A 134 -17.51 13.53 -27.90
CA PRO A 134 -18.18 12.68 -28.88
C PRO A 134 -17.47 12.79 -30.23
N LEU A 135 -17.31 11.65 -30.90
CA LEU A 135 -16.82 11.64 -32.28
C LEU A 135 -17.87 12.31 -33.18
N PRO A 136 -17.45 13.07 -34.20
CA PRO A 136 -18.39 13.58 -35.19
C PRO A 136 -19.14 12.40 -35.82
N LEU A 137 -20.44 12.58 -36.04
CA LEU A 137 -21.25 11.58 -36.73
C LEU A 137 -20.69 11.40 -38.15
N PRO A 138 -20.55 10.14 -38.63
CA PRO A 138 -20.18 9.92 -40.03
C PRO A 138 -21.26 10.50 -40.96
N PRO A 139 -20.91 10.93 -42.19
CA PRO A 139 -21.83 11.64 -43.08
C PRO A 139 -23.12 10.88 -43.38
N ASN A 140 -23.06 9.55 -43.40
CA ASN A 140 -24.17 8.64 -43.67
C ASN A 140 -24.92 8.19 -42.39
N PHE A 141 -24.67 8.80 -41.23
CA PHE A 141 -25.28 8.36 -39.97
C PHE A 141 -26.81 8.31 -40.04
N ASN A 142 -27.44 9.35 -40.58
CA ASN A 142 -28.89 9.43 -40.70
C ASN A 142 -29.47 8.45 -41.74
N GLU A 143 -28.66 7.95 -42.67
CA GLU A 143 -29.08 6.97 -43.69
C GLU A 143 -29.05 5.54 -43.14
N VAL A 144 -28.12 5.26 -42.22
CA VAL A 144 -27.93 3.93 -41.63
C VAL A 144 -28.74 3.75 -40.33
N PHE A 145 -29.09 4.85 -39.64
CA PHE A 145 -29.75 4.84 -38.32
C PHE A 145 -31.29 4.92 -38.39
N VAL A 146 -31.90 4.48 -39.49
CA VAL A 146 -33.35 4.32 -39.60
C VAL A 146 -33.69 2.84 -39.39
N TYR A 147 -34.01 2.45 -38.15
CA TYR A 147 -35.05 1.48 -37.74
C TYR A 147 -35.09 1.40 -36.20
#